data_AF-A0A644WRS5-F1
#
_entry.id   AF-A0A644WRS5-F1
#
_cell.length_a   1.000
_cell.length_b   1.000
_cell.length_c   1.000
_cell.angle_alpha   90.00
_cell.angle_beta   90.00
_cell.angle_gamma   90.00
#
_symmetry.space_group_name_H-M   'P 1'
#
loop_
_entity.id
_entity.type
_entity.pdbx_description
1 polymer ?
#
loop_
_entity_poly.entity_id
_entity_poly.type
_entity_poly.pdbx_seq_one_letter_code
_entity_poly.pdbx_strand_id
1 'polypeptide(L)'
;MINLILKAKQGDKEAMEKILKEFEPLVYKTSISYYIYGYESEDIRQIARLTIIKAIDKFNVDLSNSFPSYVQKSIKNQMNKEIEKASKRYYENKLNNSIANSIQIKEIIDEDINISEDYIKKELNNNLFKAIEQLNSEEKALLNSIYVEGNTLKAYAENLKLEYYKVRYMRDKVMEKLKQQLVIND
;
A
#
# COMPACT_ATOMS: atom_id res chain seq x y z
N MET A 1 -37.77 -13.91 17.41
CA MET A 1 -36.46 -13.39 17.82
C MET A 1 -36.30 -13.26 19.33
N ILE A 2 -37.07 -12.41 20.04
CA ILE A 2 -36.88 -12.13 21.49
C ILE A 2 -36.84 -13.40 22.36
N ASN A 3 -37.78 -14.34 22.16
CA ASN A 3 -37.80 -15.60 22.91
C ASN A 3 -36.52 -16.45 22.68
N LEU A 4 -36.00 -16.48 21.45
CA LEU A 4 -34.73 -17.17 21.16
C LEU A 4 -33.57 -16.52 21.90
N ILE A 5 -33.53 -15.18 21.98
CA ILE A 5 -32.49 -14.45 22.72
C ILE A 5 -32.54 -14.81 24.20
N LEU A 6 -33.74 -14.81 24.81
CA LEU A 6 -33.90 -15.16 26.22
C LEU A 6 -33.44 -16.58 26.53
N LYS A 7 -33.79 -17.55 25.68
CA LYS A 7 -33.32 -18.94 25.81
C LYS A 7 -31.80 -19.06 25.62
N ALA A 8 -31.26 -18.39 24.60
CA ALA A 8 -29.83 -18.40 24.32
C ALA A 8 -29.02 -17.82 25.49
N LYS A 9 -29.53 -16.78 26.16
CA LYS A 9 -28.94 -16.23 27.41
C LYS A 9 -28.94 -17.22 28.57
N GLN A 10 -29.91 -18.13 28.61
CA GLN A 10 -29.99 -19.20 29.62
C GLN A 10 -29.10 -20.41 29.27
N GLY A 11 -28.31 -20.34 28.20
CA GLY A 11 -27.40 -21.40 27.78
C GLY A 11 -28.01 -22.41 26.80
N ASP A 12 -29.21 -22.16 26.27
CA ASP A 12 -29.81 -22.98 25.22
C ASP A 12 -28.97 -22.89 23.92
N LYS A 13 -28.27 -23.99 23.63
CA LYS A 13 -27.39 -24.09 22.46
C LYS A 13 -28.15 -24.08 21.14
N GLU A 14 -29.34 -24.68 21.08
CA GLU A 14 -30.14 -24.69 19.86
C GLU A 14 -30.68 -23.28 19.55
N ALA A 15 -31.07 -22.55 20.59
CA ALA A 15 -31.50 -21.16 20.44
C ALA A 15 -30.35 -20.28 19.94
N MET A 16 -29.15 -20.47 20.48
CA MET A 16 -27.93 -19.77 20.03
C MET A 16 -27.61 -20.08 18.56
N GLU A 17 -27.61 -21.36 18.18
CA GLU A 17 -27.32 -21.80 16.82
C GLU A 17 -28.34 -21.26 15.80
N LYS A 18 -29.64 -21.27 16.16
CA LYS A 18 -30.70 -20.68 15.31
C LYS A 18 -30.46 -19.20 15.06
N ILE A 19 -30.10 -18.43 16.09
CA ILE A 19 -29.79 -17.00 15.92
C ILE A 19 -28.56 -16.83 15.04
N LEU A 20 -27.47 -17.56 15.30
CA LEU A 20 -26.25 -17.46 14.47
C LEU A 20 -26.53 -17.76 13.00
N LYS A 21 -27.29 -18.81 12.71
CA LYS A 21 -27.70 -19.17 11.35
C LYS A 21 -28.48 -18.07 10.66
N GLU A 22 -29.37 -17.38 11.37
CA GLU A 22 -30.12 -16.24 10.84
C GLU A 22 -29.21 -15.05 10.46
N PHE A 23 -28.12 -14.86 11.21
CA PHE A 23 -27.14 -13.80 10.95
C PHE A 23 -26.00 -14.21 10.01
N GLU A 24 -25.94 -15.45 9.50
CA GLU A 24 -24.87 -15.87 8.58
C GLU A 24 -24.74 -15.01 7.31
N PRO A 25 -25.82 -14.51 6.68
CA PRO A 25 -25.68 -13.56 5.57
C PRO A 25 -24.93 -12.28 5.97
N LEU A 26 -25.13 -11.80 7.20
CA LEU A 26 -24.41 -10.64 7.74
C LEU A 26 -22.96 -10.99 8.05
N VAL A 27 -22.68 -12.18 8.59
CA VAL A 27 -21.32 -12.69 8.82
C VAL A 27 -20.55 -12.77 7.49
N TYR A 28 -21.15 -13.37 6.47
CA TYR A 28 -20.59 -13.43 5.12
C TYR A 28 -20.33 -12.04 4.55
N LYS A 29 -21.33 -11.15 4.58
CA LYS A 29 -21.16 -9.76 4.12
C LYS A 29 -20.03 -9.05 4.86
N THR A 30 -19.90 -9.26 6.16
CA THR A 30 -18.81 -8.67 6.96
C THR A 30 -17.45 -9.17 6.49
N SER A 31 -17.31 -10.46 6.21
CA SER A 31 -16.04 -11.05 5.77
C SER A 31 -15.52 -10.53 4.42
N ILE A 32 -16.40 -10.03 3.55
CA ILE A 32 -16.02 -9.43 2.27
C ILE A 32 -15.92 -7.89 2.35
N SER A 33 -16.51 -7.26 3.37
CA SER A 33 -16.56 -5.79 3.49
C SER A 33 -15.41 -5.21 4.30
N TYR A 34 -14.70 -6.03 5.07
CA TYR A 34 -13.62 -5.60 5.95
C TYR A 34 -12.32 -6.29 5.55
N TYR A 35 -11.22 -5.53 5.59
CA TYR A 35 -9.86 -6.02 5.50
C TYR A 35 -9.14 -5.69 6.81
N ILE A 36 -8.52 -6.70 7.42
CA ILE A 36 -7.74 -6.54 8.64
C ILE A 36 -6.37 -7.15 8.38
N TYR A 37 -5.31 -6.37 8.61
CA TYR A 37 -3.95 -6.82 8.35
C TYR A 37 -3.62 -8.11 9.12
N GLY A 38 -3.22 -9.16 8.39
CA GLY A 38 -2.84 -10.46 8.95
C GLY A 38 -4.02 -11.38 9.29
N TYR A 39 -5.24 -11.07 8.86
CA TYR A 39 -6.43 -11.89 9.07
C TYR A 39 -6.92 -12.47 7.75
N GLU A 40 -7.39 -13.71 7.78
CA GLU A 40 -8.10 -14.34 6.68
C GLU A 40 -9.61 -14.07 6.75
N SER A 41 -10.32 -14.39 5.67
CA SER A 41 -11.80 -14.30 5.62
C SER A 41 -12.46 -15.07 6.76
N GLU A 42 -11.97 -16.27 7.08
CA GLU A 42 -12.54 -17.09 8.16
C GLU A 42 -12.31 -16.46 9.53
N ASP A 43 -11.19 -15.77 9.77
CA ASP A 43 -10.96 -15.06 11.03
C ASP A 43 -11.99 -13.95 11.22
N ILE A 44 -12.28 -13.20 10.15
CA ILE A 44 -13.31 -12.14 10.18
C ILE A 44 -14.70 -12.75 10.44
N ARG A 45 -15.02 -13.91 9.83
CA ARG A 45 -16.27 -14.63 10.09
C ARG A 45 -16.37 -15.06 11.55
N GLN A 46 -15.31 -15.62 12.12
CA GLN A 46 -15.28 -16.03 13.52
C GLN A 46 -15.44 -14.85 14.48
N ILE A 47 -14.77 -13.73 14.22
CA ILE A 47 -14.92 -12.49 15.02
C ILE A 47 -16.36 -11.99 14.97
N ALA A 48 -16.99 -11.99 13.80
CA ALA A 48 -18.39 -11.60 13.65
C ALA A 48 -19.32 -12.51 14.46
N ARG A 49 -19.17 -13.84 14.37
CA ARG A 49 -19.94 -14.82 15.17
C ARG A 49 -19.75 -14.62 16.67
N LEU A 50 -18.52 -14.48 17.15
CA LEU A 50 -18.22 -14.20 18.55
C LEU A 50 -18.84 -12.88 19.01
N THR A 51 -18.90 -11.88 18.14
CA THR A 51 -19.54 -10.60 18.42
C THR A 51 -21.04 -10.73 18.54
N ILE A 52 -21.67 -11.55 17.68
CA ILE A 52 -23.10 -11.86 17.77
C ILE A 52 -23.41 -12.56 19.11
N ILE A 53 -22.61 -13.56 19.50
CA ILE A 53 -22.76 -14.25 20.79
C ILE A 53 -22.70 -13.26 21.96
N LYS A 54 -21.68 -12.38 21.96
CA LYS A 54 -21.55 -11.32 22.98
C LYS A 54 -22.70 -10.32 22.94
N ALA A 55 -23.22 -10.01 21.75
CA ALA A 55 -24.35 -9.13 21.59
C ALA A 55 -25.63 -9.76 22.13
N ILE A 56 -25.85 -11.07 21.93
CA ILE A 56 -26.96 -11.81 22.53
C ILE A 56 -26.93 -11.66 24.04
N ASP A 57 -25.79 -11.95 24.67
CA ASP A 57 -25.62 -11.87 26.13
C ASP A 57 -25.93 -10.47 26.68
N LYS A 58 -25.42 -9.42 26.03
CA LYS A 58 -25.53 -8.03 26.48
C LYS A 58 -26.80 -7.30 26.05
N PHE A 59 -27.56 -7.84 25.09
CA PHE A 59 -28.73 -7.15 24.57
C PHE A 59 -29.81 -6.99 25.64
N ASN A 60 -30.24 -5.76 25.89
CA ASN A 60 -31.37 -5.49 26.77
C ASN A 60 -32.61 -5.22 25.91
N VAL A 61 -33.62 -6.08 26.06
CA VAL A 61 -34.88 -6.02 25.32
C VAL A 61 -35.71 -4.78 25.67
N ASP A 62 -35.53 -4.20 26.86
CA ASP A 62 -36.28 -3.04 27.34
C ASP A 62 -35.70 -1.70 26.86
N LEU A 63 -34.43 -1.69 26.41
CA LEU A 63 -33.68 -0.48 26.05
C LEU A 63 -33.48 -0.30 24.54
N SER A 64 -33.82 -1.30 23.71
CA SER A 64 -33.49 -1.28 22.29
C SER A 64 -34.59 -1.84 21.40
N ASN A 65 -34.95 -1.08 20.37
CA ASN A 65 -36.07 -1.40 19.49
C ASN A 65 -35.75 -2.49 18.43
N SER A 66 -34.47 -2.85 18.22
CA SER A 66 -34.09 -3.80 17.16
C SER A 66 -32.79 -4.54 17.47
N PHE A 67 -32.90 -5.84 17.74
CA PHE A 67 -31.75 -6.73 17.91
C PHE A 67 -30.84 -6.78 16.67
N PRO A 68 -31.36 -6.92 15.43
CA PRO A 68 -30.50 -6.88 14.24
C PRO A 68 -29.67 -5.59 14.11
N SER A 69 -30.26 -4.43 14.41
CA SER A 69 -29.54 -3.15 14.37
C SER A 69 -28.45 -3.09 15.45
N TYR A 70 -28.74 -3.61 16.64
CA TYR A 70 -27.76 -3.73 17.72
C TYR A 70 -26.57 -4.64 17.34
N VAL A 71 -26.85 -5.78 16.72
CA VAL A 71 -25.84 -6.70 16.20
C VAL A 71 -24.97 -6.03 15.14
N GLN A 72 -25.57 -5.36 14.15
CA GLN A 72 -24.82 -4.65 13.10
C GLN A 72 -23.88 -3.59 13.69
N LYS A 73 -24.37 -2.79 14.65
CA LYS A 73 -23.55 -1.79 15.35
C LYS A 73 -22.41 -2.45 16.14
N SER A 74 -22.69 -3.56 16.81
CA SER A 74 -21.71 -4.31 17.60
C SER A 74 -20.60 -4.88 16.71
N ILE A 75 -20.96 -5.49 15.57
CA ILE A 75 -20.00 -5.99 14.58
C ILE A 75 -19.12 -4.87 14.04
N LYS A 76 -19.72 -3.75 13.59
CA LYS A 76 -18.95 -2.60 13.09
C LYS A 76 -17.94 -2.09 14.11
N ASN A 77 -18.38 -1.93 15.36
CA ASN A 77 -17.51 -1.47 16.45
C ASN A 77 -16.38 -2.47 16.73
N GLN A 78 -16.67 -3.78 16.71
CA GLN A 78 -15.65 -4.80 16.92
C GLN A 78 -14.64 -4.82 15.77
N MET A 79 -15.08 -4.73 14.52
CA MET A 79 -14.18 -4.70 13.36
C MET A 79 -13.23 -3.50 13.41
N ASN A 80 -13.73 -2.30 13.74
CA ASN A 80 -12.87 -1.12 13.91
C ASN A 80 -11.79 -1.31 14.98
N LYS A 81 -12.15 -1.95 16.11
CA LYS A 81 -11.18 -2.25 17.18
C LYS A 81 -10.11 -3.25 16.73
N GLU A 82 -10.49 -4.27 15.97
CA GLU A 82 -9.52 -5.24 15.46
C GLU A 82 -8.62 -4.63 14.38
N ILE A 83 -9.13 -3.73 13.54
CA ILE A 83 -8.32 -2.93 12.59
C ILE A 83 -7.30 -2.07 13.34
N GLU A 84 -7.71 -1.37 14.40
CA GLU A 84 -6.82 -0.53 15.19
C GLU A 84 -5.71 -1.36 15.85
N LYS A 85 -6.07 -2.50 16.46
CA LYS A 85 -5.09 -3.43 17.04
C LYS A 85 -4.14 -4.00 15.99
N ALA A 86 -4.66 -4.44 14.85
CA ALA A 86 -3.86 -5.02 13.77
C ALA A 86 -2.93 -3.96 13.16
N SER A 87 -3.40 -2.72 13.00
CA SER A 87 -2.59 -1.59 12.56
C SER A 87 -1.48 -1.29 13.56
N LYS A 88 -1.81 -1.24 14.86
CA LYS A 88 -0.81 -1.05 15.92
C LYS A 88 0.24 -2.16 15.89
N ARG A 89 -0.19 -3.42 15.79
CA ARG A 89 0.73 -4.57 15.65
C ARG A 89 1.55 -4.50 14.37
N TYR A 90 0.97 -4.07 13.25
CA TYR A 90 1.69 -3.85 12.02
C TYR A 90 2.79 -2.80 12.20
N TYR A 91 2.48 -1.66 12.81
CA TYR A 91 3.46 -0.61 13.08
C TYR A 91 4.47 -0.99 14.15
N GLU A 92 4.08 -1.69 15.21
CA GLU A 92 4.98 -2.25 16.23
C GLU A 92 5.90 -3.31 15.61
N ASN A 93 5.39 -4.20 14.77
CA ASN A 93 6.20 -5.19 14.05
C ASN A 93 7.04 -4.55 12.96
N LYS A 94 6.56 -3.51 12.28
CA LYS A 94 7.36 -2.74 11.31
C LYS A 94 8.46 -1.98 12.04
N LEU A 95 8.20 -1.43 13.22
CA LEU A 95 9.18 -0.77 14.07
C LEU A 95 10.17 -1.79 14.63
N ASN A 96 9.71 -2.92 15.17
CA ASN A 96 10.57 -3.98 15.69
C ASN A 96 11.37 -4.67 14.58
N ASN A 97 10.78 -4.91 13.42
CA ASN A 97 11.52 -5.38 12.24
C ASN A 97 12.41 -4.26 11.68
N SER A 98 12.05 -2.99 11.79
CA SER A 98 12.96 -1.89 11.43
C SER A 98 14.09 -1.74 12.44
N ILE A 99 13.89 -2.11 13.72
CA ILE A 99 14.92 -2.11 14.76
C ILE A 99 15.80 -3.35 14.59
N ALA A 100 15.22 -4.53 14.41
CA ALA A 100 15.94 -5.77 14.15
C ALA A 100 16.67 -5.73 12.80
N ASN A 101 16.01 -5.24 11.74
CA ASN A 101 16.67 -4.95 10.48
C ASN A 101 17.65 -3.81 10.65
N SER A 102 17.43 -2.72 11.39
CA SER A 102 18.48 -1.68 11.55
C SER A 102 19.67 -2.15 12.39
N ILE A 103 19.50 -3.12 13.30
CA ILE A 103 20.59 -3.78 14.02
C ILE A 103 21.34 -4.71 13.06
N GLN A 104 20.63 -5.57 12.32
CA GLN A 104 21.24 -6.44 11.31
C GLN A 104 21.84 -5.65 10.12
N ILE A 105 21.21 -4.56 9.69
CA ILE A 105 21.66 -3.64 8.64
C ILE A 105 22.81 -2.79 9.19
N LYS A 106 22.82 -2.32 10.44
CA LYS A 106 24.03 -1.67 11.02
C LYS A 106 25.23 -2.62 11.05
N GLU A 107 24.97 -3.91 11.20
CA GLU A 107 26.01 -4.94 11.16
C GLU A 107 26.39 -5.36 9.73
N ILE A 108 25.55 -5.08 8.71
CA ILE A 108 25.70 -5.61 7.34
C ILE A 108 25.85 -4.52 6.24
N ILE A 109 25.36 -3.29 6.43
CA ILE A 109 25.13 -2.30 5.38
C ILE A 109 25.62 -0.91 5.81
N ASP A 110 26.63 -0.46 5.07
CA ASP A 110 27.06 0.92 4.86
C ASP A 110 25.90 1.78 4.31
N GLU A 111 25.80 3.05 4.70
CA GLU A 111 24.60 3.90 4.87
C GLU A 111 23.57 4.12 3.71
N ASP A 112 23.62 3.48 2.55
CA ASP A 112 23.02 4.04 1.31
C ASP A 112 21.91 3.25 0.58
N ILE A 113 20.82 2.77 1.22
CA ILE A 113 19.66 2.23 0.47
C ILE A 113 18.29 2.70 0.99
N ASN A 114 17.60 3.53 0.18
CA ASN A 114 16.26 4.09 0.44
C ASN A 114 15.24 3.67 -0.65
N ILE A 115 14.36 2.73 -0.32
CA ILE A 115 13.39 2.07 -1.22
C ILE A 115 12.39 3.06 -1.85
N SER A 116 12.08 4.16 -1.17
CA SER A 116 11.18 5.20 -1.71
C SER A 116 11.83 5.99 -2.84
N GLU A 117 13.14 6.23 -2.77
CA GLU A 117 13.89 6.80 -3.88
C GLU A 117 14.00 5.81 -5.04
N ASP A 118 14.12 4.51 -4.78
CA ASP A 118 14.25 3.51 -5.84
C ASP A 118 13.01 3.40 -6.74
N TYR A 119 11.81 3.58 -6.17
CA TYR A 119 10.58 3.58 -6.96
C TYR A 119 10.50 4.82 -7.87
N ILE A 120 10.78 6.01 -7.32
CA ILE A 120 10.79 7.27 -8.07
C ILE A 120 11.92 7.28 -9.12
N LYS A 121 13.12 6.79 -8.76
CA LYS A 121 14.25 6.62 -9.69
C LYS A 121 13.89 5.65 -10.82
N LYS A 122 13.17 4.57 -10.54
CA LYS A 122 12.74 3.59 -11.56
C LYS A 122 11.74 4.21 -12.55
N GLU A 123 10.81 5.02 -12.07
CA GLU A 123 9.85 5.73 -12.92
C GLU A 123 10.53 6.83 -13.76
N LEU A 124 11.38 7.65 -13.14
CA LEU A 124 12.19 8.67 -13.85
C LEU A 124 13.14 8.05 -14.87
N ASN A 125 13.81 6.94 -14.55
CA ASN A 125 14.69 6.23 -15.47
C ASN A 125 13.93 5.68 -16.67
N ASN A 126 12.72 5.16 -16.47
CA ASN A 126 11.89 4.69 -17.58
C ASN A 126 11.47 5.84 -18.52
N ASN A 127 11.15 7.00 -17.97
CA ASN A 127 10.80 8.18 -18.77
C ASN A 127 12.02 8.78 -19.49
N LEU A 128 13.18 8.83 -18.82
CA LEU A 128 14.44 9.24 -19.41
C LEU A 128 14.86 8.30 -20.54
N PHE A 129 14.72 6.99 -20.36
CA PHE A 129 15.05 6.00 -21.38
C PHE A 129 14.18 6.18 -22.64
N LYS A 130 12.87 6.41 -22.47
CA LYS A 130 11.96 6.73 -23.58
C LYS A 130 12.34 8.03 -24.28
N ALA A 131 12.76 9.06 -23.54
CA ALA A 131 13.16 10.34 -24.11
C ALA A 131 14.49 10.25 -24.87
N ILE A 132 15.45 9.49 -24.35
CA ILE A 132 16.71 9.20 -25.04
C ILE A 132 16.45 8.40 -26.32
N GLU A 133 15.53 7.42 -26.31
CA GLU A 133 15.21 6.63 -27.49
C GLU A 133 14.74 7.48 -28.69
N GLN A 134 14.07 8.61 -28.42
CA GLN A 134 13.58 9.53 -29.44
C GLN A 134 14.64 10.50 -29.99
N LEU A 135 15.84 10.53 -29.39
CA LEU A 135 16.96 11.29 -29.91
C LEU A 135 17.54 10.60 -31.16
N ASN A 136 18.05 11.41 -32.08
CA ASN A 136 18.73 10.86 -33.26
C ASN A 136 20.13 10.33 -32.91
N SER A 137 20.76 9.63 -33.86
CA SER A 137 22.07 8.99 -33.65
C SER A 137 23.17 9.96 -33.23
N GLU A 138 23.16 11.19 -33.76
CA GLU A 138 24.15 12.22 -33.41
C GLU A 138 23.94 12.79 -32.00
N GLU A 139 22.68 12.97 -31.61
CA GLU A 139 22.28 13.42 -30.27
C GLU A 139 22.60 12.35 -29.21
N LYS A 140 22.35 11.07 -29.50
CA LYS A 140 22.71 9.93 -28.63
C LYS A 140 24.24 9.82 -28.48
N ALA A 141 24.99 9.94 -29.57
CA ALA A 141 26.46 9.90 -29.55
C ALA A 141 27.05 11.04 -28.70
N LEU A 142 26.49 12.25 -28.79
CA LEU A 142 26.87 13.39 -27.96
C LEU A 142 26.65 13.11 -26.47
N LEU A 143 25.49 12.53 -26.11
CA LEU A 143 25.21 12.17 -24.71
C LEU A 143 26.14 11.09 -24.18
N ASN A 144 26.38 10.02 -24.95
CA ASN A 144 27.31 8.97 -24.57
C ASN A 144 28.72 9.54 -24.34
N SER A 145 29.21 10.34 -25.28
CA SER A 145 30.56 10.89 -25.16
C SER A 145 30.73 11.76 -23.92
N ILE A 146 29.73 12.56 -23.54
CA ILE A 146 29.87 13.51 -22.43
C ILE A 146 29.56 12.86 -21.09
N TYR A 147 28.46 12.11 -21.01
CA TYR A 147 27.91 11.63 -19.75
C TYR A 147 28.25 10.17 -19.43
N VAL A 148 28.67 9.37 -20.42
CA VAL A 148 29.12 7.99 -20.20
C VAL A 148 30.64 7.89 -20.29
N GLU A 149 31.24 8.48 -21.32
CA GLU A 149 32.70 8.45 -21.53
C GLU A 149 33.44 9.59 -20.80
N GLY A 150 32.72 10.60 -20.32
CA GLY A 150 33.30 11.71 -19.54
C GLY A 150 34.09 12.74 -20.36
N ASN A 151 33.94 12.75 -21.70
CA ASN A 151 34.64 13.70 -22.55
C ASN A 151 34.07 15.12 -22.41
N THR A 152 34.95 16.11 -22.55
CA THR A 152 34.50 17.51 -22.56
C THR A 152 33.85 17.88 -23.90
N LEU A 153 32.93 18.84 -23.88
CA LEU A 153 32.33 19.42 -25.09
C LEU A 153 33.39 19.91 -26.09
N LYS A 154 34.52 20.39 -25.58
CA LYS A 154 35.66 20.84 -26.39
C LYS A 154 36.35 19.67 -27.08
N ALA A 155 36.65 18.60 -26.34
CA ALA A 155 37.25 17.39 -26.90
C ALA A 155 36.34 16.70 -27.92
N TYR A 156 35.03 16.66 -27.66
CA TYR A 156 34.05 16.12 -28.62
C TYR A 156 33.98 16.95 -29.91
N ALA A 157 34.00 18.28 -29.78
CA ALA A 157 34.02 19.19 -30.93
C ALA A 157 35.31 19.03 -31.77
N GLU A 158 36.46 18.90 -31.12
CA GLU A 158 37.76 18.68 -31.76
C GLU A 158 37.81 17.33 -32.49
N ASN A 159 37.28 16.26 -31.87
CA ASN A 159 37.23 14.91 -32.47
C ASN A 159 36.35 14.85 -33.73
N LEU A 160 35.22 15.58 -33.75
CA LEU A 160 34.33 15.66 -34.92
C LEU A 160 34.69 16.79 -35.89
N LYS A 161 35.74 17.58 -35.62
CA LYS A 161 36.12 18.78 -36.37
C LYS A 161 34.97 19.79 -36.53
N LEU A 162 34.16 19.92 -35.48
CA LEU A 162 33.03 20.85 -35.42
C LEU A 162 33.40 22.07 -34.58
N GLU A 163 32.77 23.21 -34.87
CA GLU A 163 32.94 24.39 -34.04
C GLU A 163 32.27 24.20 -32.68
N TYR A 164 32.99 24.56 -31.61
CA TYR A 164 32.54 24.40 -30.22
C TYR A 164 31.13 24.96 -29.96
N TYR A 165 30.79 26.09 -30.58
CA TYR A 165 29.48 26.71 -30.40
C TYR A 165 28.34 25.82 -30.95
N LYS A 166 28.56 25.06 -32.03
CA LYS A 166 27.56 24.14 -32.60
C LYS A 166 27.32 22.96 -31.67
N VAL A 167 28.39 22.38 -31.13
CA VAL A 167 28.30 21.26 -30.17
C VAL A 167 27.61 21.70 -28.88
N ARG A 168 27.92 22.90 -28.38
CA ARG A 168 27.25 23.49 -27.22
C ARG A 168 25.75 23.71 -27.49
N TYR A 169 25.41 24.27 -28.64
CA TYR A 169 24.01 24.48 -29.05
C TYR A 169 23.25 23.16 -29.19
N MET A 170 23.87 22.14 -29.78
CA MET A 170 23.29 20.79 -29.86
C MET A 170 23.03 20.19 -28.48
N ARG A 171 23.99 20.28 -27.56
CA ARG A 171 23.78 19.84 -26.16
C ARG A 171 22.60 20.55 -25.52
N ASP A 172 22.51 21.87 -25.67
CA ASP A 172 21.42 22.64 -25.08
C ASP A 172 20.06 22.25 -25.64
N LYS A 173 19.98 22.01 -26.95
CA LYS A 173 18.75 21.53 -27.61
C LYS A 173 18.36 20.12 -27.16
N VAL A 174 19.33 19.22 -26.98
CA VAL A 174 19.08 17.87 -26.45
C VAL A 174 18.56 17.94 -25.02
N MET A 175 19.15 18.80 -24.18
CA MET A 175 18.70 19.00 -22.80
C MET A 175 17.30 19.58 -22.71
N GLU A 176 16.95 20.54 -23.56
CA GLU A 176 15.58 21.06 -23.69
C GLU A 176 14.58 19.95 -24.04
N LYS A 177 14.90 19.11 -25.03
CA LYS A 177 14.05 17.98 -25.43
C LYS A 177 13.83 16.98 -24.29
N LEU A 178 14.90 16.59 -23.59
CA LEU A 178 14.80 15.67 -22.46
C LEU A 178 13.95 16.26 -21.33
N LYS A 179 14.12 17.55 -21.03
CA LYS A 179 13.31 18.24 -19.99
C LYS A 179 11.83 18.30 -20.35
N GLN A 180 11.48 18.66 -21.59
CA GLN A 180 10.09 18.74 -22.01
C GLN A 180 9.36 17.41 -21.85
N GLN A 181 10.02 16.29 -22.15
CA GLN A 181 9.41 14.96 -22.03
C GLN A 181 9.30 14.43 -20.60
N LEU A 182 10.06 15.01 -19.67
CA LEU A 182 10.00 14.65 -18.25
C LEU A 182 8.94 15.45 -17.47
N VAL A 183 8.40 16.55 -18.02
CA VAL A 183 7.43 17.46 -17.35
C VAL A 183 5.98 17.30 -17.83
N ILE A 184 5.72 16.64 -18.97
CA ILE A 184 4.39 16.60 -19.62
C ILE A 184 3.43 15.53 -19.04
N ASN A 185 3.86 14.68 -18.10
CA ASN A 185 3.05 13.54 -17.63
C ASN A 185 2.32 13.74 -16.27
N ASP A 186 2.20 14.99 -15.78
CA ASP A 186 1.41 15.34 -14.58
C ASP A 186 -0.04 15.69 -14.91
#